data_AF-A0A1G3IFE4-F1
#
_entry.id   AF-A0A1G3IFE4-F1
#
_cell.length_a   1.000
_cell.length_b   1.000
_cell.length_c   1.000
_cell.angle_alpha   90.00
_cell.angle_beta   90.00
_cell.angle_gamma   90.00
#
_symmetry.space_group_name_H-M   'P 1'
#
loop_
_entity.id
_entity.type
_entity.pdbx_description
1 polymer ?
#
loop_
_entity_poly.entity_id
_entity_poly.type
_entity_poly.pdbx_seq_one_letter_code
_entity_poly.pdbx_strand_id
1 'polypeptide(L)'
;MSVLEFGSGYSTAVLADACRVLHKEFNSWAGSSLRFQRPFHLHSVEESDEFLGRTETMLSKEARPCVSLYKSNVIVTEMFHRIVTLYDKIPNYAFDLIYLDGPSQTANLSDIRGFSFNSPDRMPMAADIITLEFFLPPGCLIIVDGRTANARFLRSFLKRQWAYQHDPAADVHYFELQETPLGVYSELHLSFCLPNGFLLNGSSGSDDLSRSR
;
A
#
# COMPACT_ATOMS: atom_id res chain seq x y z
N MET A 1 2.47 -13.22 -1.52
CA MET A 1 2.82 -12.24 -0.46
C MET A 1 4.05 -11.44 -0.82
N SER A 2 3.86 -10.31 -1.46
CA SER A 2 4.85 -9.24 -1.57
C SER A 2 4.23 -7.95 -1.03
N VAL A 3 5.05 -7.11 -0.40
CA VAL A 3 4.61 -5.88 0.23
C VAL A 3 5.09 -4.69 -0.58
N LEU A 4 4.21 -3.73 -0.87
CA LEU A 4 4.57 -2.41 -1.34
C LEU A 4 4.43 -1.43 -0.18
N GLU A 5 5.48 -0.68 0.11
CA GLU A 5 5.44 0.43 1.05
C GLU A 5 5.72 1.73 0.28
N PHE A 6 4.88 2.73 0.49
CA PHE A 6 5.15 4.11 0.10
C PHE A 6 5.57 4.87 1.34
N GLY A 7 6.72 5.54 1.29
CA GLY A 7 7.33 6.21 2.44
C GLY A 7 8.19 5.25 3.26
N SER A 8 9.50 5.47 3.27
CA SER A 8 10.45 4.59 3.97
C SER A 8 10.77 5.12 5.37
N GLY A 9 11.01 4.21 6.32
CA GLY A 9 11.36 4.59 7.69
C GLY A 9 11.38 3.42 8.67
N TYR A 10 10.88 3.64 9.89
CA TYR A 10 10.84 2.60 10.92
C TYR A 10 9.91 1.44 10.54
N SER A 11 8.79 1.72 9.87
CA SER A 11 7.89 0.72 9.31
C SER A 11 8.63 -0.25 8.39
N THR A 12 9.56 0.27 7.58
CA THR A 12 10.38 -0.55 6.67
C THR A 12 11.17 -1.62 7.41
N ALA A 13 11.77 -1.29 8.56
CA ALA A 13 12.54 -2.24 9.36
C ALA A 13 11.64 -3.35 9.93
N VAL A 14 10.45 -2.99 10.42
CA VAL A 14 9.47 -3.94 10.95
C VAL A 14 8.94 -4.87 9.86
N LEU A 15 8.51 -4.30 8.73
CA LEU A 15 7.98 -5.04 7.59
C LEU A 15 9.05 -5.95 6.97
N ALA A 16 10.31 -5.49 6.89
CA ALA A 16 11.42 -6.30 6.39
C ALA A 16 11.72 -7.50 7.32
N ASP A 17 11.64 -7.31 8.65
CA ASP A 17 11.83 -8.41 9.59
C ASP A 17 10.68 -9.43 9.52
N ALA A 18 9.44 -8.97 9.38
CA ALA A 18 8.29 -9.84 9.14
C ALA A 18 8.47 -10.65 7.85
N CYS A 19 8.89 -10.00 6.76
CA CYS A 19 9.22 -10.67 5.50
C CYS A 19 10.32 -11.73 5.68
N ARG A 20 11.37 -11.43 6.46
CA ARG A 20 12.45 -12.38 6.80
C ARG A 20 11.92 -13.61 7.53
N VAL A 21 11.05 -13.43 8.52
CA VAL A 21 10.45 -14.55 9.28
C VAL A 21 9.63 -15.44 8.34
N LEU A 22 8.76 -14.84 7.54
CA LEU A 22 7.92 -15.58 6.59
C LEU A 22 8.74 -16.27 5.50
N HIS A 23 9.77 -15.62 4.98
CA HIS A 23 10.69 -16.21 4.00
C HIS A 23 11.38 -17.44 4.59
N LYS A 24 11.88 -17.37 5.83
CA LYS A 24 12.53 -18.52 6.49
C LYS A 24 11.57 -19.71 6.64
N GLU A 25 10.31 -19.44 6.94
CA GLU A 25 9.33 -20.48 7.25
C GLU A 25 8.69 -21.09 5.98
N PHE A 26 8.38 -20.27 4.98
CA PHE A 26 7.48 -20.67 3.90
C PHE A 26 8.09 -20.62 2.48
N ASN A 27 9.34 -20.19 2.31
CA ASN A 27 9.92 -20.01 0.96
C ASN A 27 9.97 -21.31 0.13
N SER A 28 10.25 -22.46 0.75
CA SER A 28 10.24 -23.75 0.04
C SER A 28 8.86 -24.13 -0.49
N TRP A 29 7.81 -23.87 0.31
CA TRP A 29 6.43 -24.10 -0.13
C TRP A 29 6.04 -23.10 -1.23
N ALA A 30 6.34 -21.81 -1.04
CA ALA A 30 6.01 -20.78 -2.02
C ALA A 30 6.66 -21.04 -3.38
N GLY A 31 7.93 -21.45 -3.41
CA GLY A 31 8.65 -21.75 -4.66
C GLY A 31 8.16 -22.99 -5.40
N SER A 32 7.49 -23.93 -4.71
CA SER A 32 6.91 -25.14 -5.32
C SER A 32 5.45 -24.98 -5.70
N SER A 33 4.72 -24.11 -5.00
CA SER A 33 3.26 -24.02 -5.08
C SER A 33 2.75 -22.77 -5.79
N LEU A 34 3.53 -21.69 -5.78
CA LEU A 34 3.10 -20.39 -6.28
C LEU A 34 3.94 -19.92 -7.47
N ARG A 35 3.36 -19.04 -8.31
CA ARG A 35 4.02 -18.41 -9.46
C ARG A 35 4.50 -16.98 -9.12
N PHE A 36 5.09 -16.77 -7.95
CA PHE A 36 5.68 -15.49 -7.58
C PHE A 36 7.16 -15.42 -7.94
N GLN A 37 7.60 -14.26 -8.42
CA GLN A 37 9.03 -14.03 -8.68
C GLN A 37 9.83 -13.81 -7.39
N ARG A 38 9.21 -13.18 -6.37
CA ARG A 38 9.90 -12.79 -5.13
C ARG A 38 8.94 -12.78 -3.93
N PRO A 39 8.54 -13.96 -3.42
CA PRO A 39 7.65 -14.05 -2.27
C PRO A 39 8.35 -13.56 -0.99
N PHE A 40 7.56 -13.08 -0.04
CA PHE A 40 7.99 -12.60 1.28
C PHE A 40 9.05 -11.51 1.18
N HIS A 41 8.77 -10.51 0.34
CA HIS A 41 9.70 -9.44 0.03
C HIS A 41 9.01 -8.08 0.13
N LEU A 42 9.69 -7.14 0.78
CA LEU A 42 9.27 -5.75 0.90
C LEU A 42 9.87 -4.90 -0.22
N HIS A 43 9.01 -4.15 -0.90
CA HIS A 43 9.40 -3.12 -1.86
C HIS A 43 9.02 -1.76 -1.28
N SER A 44 10.00 -1.00 -0.79
CA SER A 44 9.78 0.30 -0.17
C SER A 44 10.19 1.42 -1.14
N VAL A 45 9.25 2.31 -1.46
CA VAL A 45 9.42 3.43 -2.38
C VAL A 45 9.51 4.72 -1.60
N GLU A 46 10.54 5.51 -1.89
CA GLU A 46 10.89 6.73 -1.17
C GLU A 46 11.26 7.85 -2.14
N GLU A 47 10.87 9.08 -1.83
CA GLU A 47 11.23 10.24 -2.62
C GLU A 47 12.50 10.97 -2.18
N SER A 48 13.01 10.72 -1.00
CA SER A 48 14.16 11.42 -0.46
C SER A 48 15.35 10.47 -0.31
N ASP A 49 16.46 10.78 -1.00
CA ASP A 49 17.72 10.06 -0.83
C ASP A 49 18.23 10.11 0.63
N GLU A 50 17.96 11.20 1.35
CA GLU A 50 18.33 11.35 2.75
C GLU A 50 17.56 10.36 3.63
N PHE A 51 16.24 10.27 3.47
CA PHE A 51 15.43 9.33 4.23
C PHE A 51 15.74 7.89 3.84
N LEU A 52 15.96 7.61 2.54
CA LEU A 52 16.36 6.30 2.07
C LEU A 52 17.66 5.83 2.73
N GLY A 53 18.66 6.71 2.81
CA GLY A 53 19.93 6.44 3.50
C GLY A 53 19.74 6.20 5.00
N ARG A 54 18.86 6.95 5.67
CA ARG A 54 18.52 6.70 7.09
C ARG A 54 17.86 5.35 7.26
N THR A 55 16.84 5.03 6.45
CA THR A 55 16.14 3.75 6.47
C THR A 55 17.10 2.59 6.26
N GLU A 56 18.07 2.73 5.35
CA GLU A 56 19.07 1.70 5.10
C GLU A 56 19.90 1.34 6.36
N THR A 57 20.15 2.30 7.26
CA THR A 57 20.85 2.06 8.53
C THR A 57 20.00 1.36 9.60
N MET A 58 18.67 1.41 9.47
CA MET A 58 17.74 0.77 10.41
C MET A 58 17.59 -0.73 10.14
N LEU A 59 17.95 -1.20 8.95
CA LEU A 59 17.80 -2.58 8.53
C LEU A 59 18.83 -3.49 9.21
N SER A 60 18.36 -4.58 9.81
CA SER A 60 19.24 -5.65 10.28
C SER A 60 19.92 -6.36 9.11
N LYS A 61 21.10 -6.96 9.37
CA LYS A 61 21.85 -7.71 8.35
C LYS A 61 21.02 -8.88 7.80
N GLU A 62 20.22 -9.49 8.66
CA GLU A 62 19.39 -10.64 8.36
C GLU A 62 18.13 -10.26 7.57
N ALA A 63 17.56 -9.07 7.80
CA ALA A 63 16.35 -8.61 7.10
C ALA A 63 16.67 -7.97 5.74
N ARG A 64 17.87 -7.41 5.57
CA ARG A 64 18.31 -6.73 4.34
C ARG A 64 18.05 -7.52 3.03
N PRO A 65 18.22 -8.85 2.95
CA PRO A 65 17.91 -9.61 1.73
C PRO A 65 16.42 -9.62 1.35
N CYS A 66 15.53 -9.36 2.30
CA CYS A 66 14.08 -9.43 2.16
C CYS A 66 13.44 -8.06 1.88
N VAL A 67 14.25 -7.04 1.58
CA VAL A 67 13.79 -5.69 1.24
C VAL A 67 14.50 -5.16 0.00
N SER A 68 13.79 -4.35 -0.77
CA SER A 68 14.35 -3.54 -1.85
C SER A 68 13.87 -2.11 -1.69
N LEU A 69 14.83 -1.21 -1.58
CA LEU A 69 14.62 0.23 -1.42
C LEU A 69 14.69 0.90 -2.79
N TYR A 70 13.69 1.70 -3.13
CA TYR A 70 13.57 2.36 -4.42
C TYR A 70 13.48 3.85 -4.22
N LYS A 71 14.45 4.58 -4.77
CA LYS A 71 14.29 6.02 -4.99
C LYS A 71 13.36 6.23 -6.20
N SER A 72 12.22 6.89 -5.99
CA SER A 72 11.37 7.39 -7.07
C SER A 72 11.01 8.87 -6.84
N ASN A 73 10.88 9.67 -7.90
CA ASN A 73 10.44 11.06 -7.76
C ASN A 73 8.92 11.12 -7.68
N VAL A 74 8.39 12.12 -6.99
CA VAL A 74 6.95 12.35 -6.96
C VAL A 74 6.58 13.39 -8.01
N ILE A 75 5.56 13.08 -8.80
CA ILE A 75 5.00 13.93 -9.83
C ILE A 75 3.67 14.46 -9.31
N VAL A 76 3.46 15.78 -9.42
CA VAL A 76 2.14 16.40 -9.25
C VAL A 76 1.47 16.46 -10.62
N THR A 77 0.28 15.88 -10.74
CA THR A 77 -0.46 15.80 -12.01
C THR A 77 -1.97 15.86 -11.80
N GLU A 78 -2.75 15.85 -12.89
CA GLU A 78 -4.21 15.73 -12.86
C GLU A 78 -4.65 14.31 -13.24
N MET A 79 -5.46 13.67 -12.38
CA MET A 79 -6.14 12.40 -12.66
C MET A 79 -7.64 12.57 -12.39
N PHE A 80 -8.51 12.21 -13.34
CA PHE A 80 -9.96 12.44 -13.25
C PHE A 80 -10.35 13.89 -12.88
N HIS A 81 -9.62 14.89 -13.43
CA HIS A 81 -9.79 16.31 -13.09
C HIS A 81 -9.57 16.64 -11.59
N ARG A 82 -8.67 15.90 -10.94
CA ARG A 82 -8.22 16.12 -9.57
C ARG A 82 -6.71 16.20 -9.53
N ILE A 83 -6.18 17.13 -8.74
CA ILE A 83 -4.74 17.25 -8.52
C ILE A 83 -4.32 16.13 -7.57
N VAL A 84 -3.35 15.31 -8.01
CA VAL A 84 -2.86 14.14 -7.30
C VAL A 84 -1.34 14.08 -7.36
N THR A 85 -0.76 13.24 -6.50
CA THR A 85 0.64 12.83 -6.55
C THR A 85 0.78 11.40 -7.03
N LEU A 86 1.80 11.14 -7.83
CA LEU A 86 2.22 9.81 -8.28
C LEU A 86 3.73 9.66 -8.13
N TYR A 87 4.21 8.48 -7.78
CA TYR A 87 5.62 8.14 -7.93
C TYR A 87 5.93 7.88 -9.42
N ASP A 88 7.05 8.40 -9.91
CA ASP A 88 7.47 8.25 -11.31
C ASP A 88 7.85 6.80 -11.67
N LYS A 89 8.13 5.98 -10.66
CA LYS A 89 8.55 4.59 -10.77
C LYS A 89 7.96 3.78 -9.62
N ILE A 90 7.25 2.72 -9.97
CA ILE A 90 6.74 1.73 -9.03
C ILE A 90 7.36 0.36 -9.37
N PRO A 91 7.74 -0.44 -8.37
CA PRO A 91 8.20 -1.81 -8.61
C PRO A 91 7.12 -2.66 -9.29
N ASN A 92 7.52 -3.43 -10.30
CA ASN A 92 6.59 -4.19 -11.14
C ASN A 92 6.33 -5.60 -10.58
N TYR A 93 5.56 -5.69 -9.50
CA TYR A 93 5.17 -6.95 -8.86
C TYR A 93 3.69 -6.95 -8.49
N ALA A 94 3.13 -8.13 -8.24
CA ALA A 94 1.82 -8.25 -7.61
C ALA A 94 1.99 -8.07 -6.10
N PHE A 95 1.20 -7.19 -5.49
CA PHE A 95 1.30 -6.86 -4.06
C PHE A 95 0.08 -7.35 -3.31
N ASP A 96 0.32 -8.02 -2.20
CA ASP A 96 -0.71 -8.57 -1.32
C ASP A 96 -0.96 -7.67 -0.12
N LEU A 97 0.01 -6.82 0.19
CA LEU A 97 -0.09 -5.77 1.19
C LEU A 97 0.46 -4.48 0.59
N ILE A 98 -0.26 -3.38 0.76
CA ILE A 98 0.21 -2.02 0.48
C ILE A 98 0.17 -1.20 1.77
N TYR A 99 1.31 -0.63 2.18
CA TYR A 99 1.42 0.30 3.29
C TYR A 99 1.62 1.72 2.75
N LEU A 100 0.70 2.63 3.08
CA LEU A 100 0.72 4.01 2.59
C LEU A 100 1.08 4.99 3.72
N ASP A 101 2.33 5.44 3.73
CA ASP A 101 2.87 6.47 4.63
C ASP A 101 3.66 7.59 3.88
N GLY A 102 3.83 7.44 2.57
CA GLY A 102 4.45 8.40 1.64
C GLY A 102 3.51 8.82 0.51
N PRO A 103 3.80 9.91 -0.24
CA PRO A 103 5.00 10.73 -0.16
C PRO A 103 4.89 11.87 0.86
N SER A 104 6.00 12.49 1.23
CA SER A 104 6.01 13.71 2.04
C SER A 104 5.36 14.90 1.32
N GLN A 105 4.90 15.87 2.10
CA GLN A 105 4.31 17.12 1.61
C GLN A 105 5.29 17.94 0.75
N THR A 106 6.59 17.82 1.01
CA THR A 106 7.67 18.53 0.33
C THR A 106 8.32 17.74 -0.80
N ALA A 107 7.78 16.56 -1.13
CA ALA A 107 8.32 15.67 -2.16
C ALA A 107 8.43 16.32 -3.54
N ASN A 108 7.53 17.25 -3.86
CA ASN A 108 7.57 18.03 -5.08
C ASN A 108 7.06 19.46 -4.80
N LEU A 109 7.84 20.45 -5.25
CA LEU A 109 7.56 21.88 -5.05
C LEU A 109 6.79 22.52 -6.21
N SER A 110 6.44 21.74 -7.25
CA SER A 110 5.67 22.24 -8.38
C SER A 110 4.22 22.59 -7.96
N ASP A 111 3.56 23.33 -8.84
CA ASP A 111 2.16 23.68 -8.70
C ASP A 111 1.38 23.43 -9.99
N ILE A 112 0.07 23.27 -9.85
CA ILE A 112 -0.89 23.28 -10.95
C ILE A 112 -1.85 24.44 -10.71
N ARG A 113 -1.79 25.47 -11.55
CA ARG A 113 -2.64 26.67 -11.47
C ARG A 113 -2.53 27.39 -10.11
N GLY A 114 -1.32 27.44 -9.53
CA GLY A 114 -1.04 28.00 -8.21
C GLY A 114 -1.33 27.06 -7.04
N PHE A 115 -1.80 25.83 -7.30
CA PHE A 115 -2.00 24.81 -6.27
C PHE A 115 -0.78 23.90 -6.17
N SER A 116 -0.04 24.02 -5.06
CA SER A 116 1.10 23.15 -4.69
C SER A 116 0.80 22.41 -3.40
N PHE A 117 1.40 21.24 -3.17
CA PHE A 117 1.31 20.58 -1.86
C PHE A 117 2.28 21.15 -0.83
N ASN A 118 3.25 21.97 -1.23
CA ASN A 118 4.25 22.60 -0.36
C ASN A 118 3.65 23.72 0.52
N SER A 119 2.78 23.35 1.44
CA SER A 119 2.13 24.23 2.41
C SER A 119 1.65 23.37 3.59
N PRO A 120 1.86 23.81 4.85
CA PRO A 120 1.51 23.03 6.04
C PRO A 120 0.03 22.61 6.09
N ASP A 121 -0.84 23.36 5.43
CA ASP A 121 -2.29 23.13 5.41
C ASP A 121 -2.73 22.11 4.35
N ARG A 122 -1.79 21.50 3.63
CA ARG A 122 -2.09 20.63 2.47
C ARG A 122 -1.56 19.23 2.66
N MET A 123 -2.19 18.26 2.02
CA MET A 123 -1.75 16.87 2.07
C MET A 123 -1.53 16.37 0.64
N PRO A 124 -0.41 15.71 0.33
CA PRO A 124 -0.24 15.05 -0.95
C PRO A 124 -1.32 13.99 -1.11
N MET A 125 -1.94 13.95 -2.28
CA MET A 125 -3.01 13.01 -2.59
C MET A 125 -2.49 11.84 -3.43
N ALA A 126 -2.06 10.78 -2.76
CA ALA A 126 -1.43 9.61 -3.36
C ALA A 126 -2.43 8.81 -4.21
N ALA A 127 -2.21 8.83 -5.52
CA ALA A 127 -3.07 8.18 -6.50
C ALA A 127 -2.52 6.86 -7.04
N ASP A 128 -1.29 6.47 -6.66
CA ASP A 128 -0.61 5.29 -7.19
C ASP A 128 -1.47 4.02 -7.06
N ILE A 129 -2.07 3.82 -5.89
CA ILE A 129 -2.93 2.66 -5.59
C ILE A 129 -4.15 2.59 -6.52
N ILE A 130 -4.72 3.73 -6.92
CA ILE A 130 -5.84 3.77 -7.88
C ILE A 130 -5.38 3.28 -9.26
N THR A 131 -4.15 3.62 -9.66
CA THR A 131 -3.61 3.17 -10.95
C THR A 131 -3.25 1.69 -10.94
N LEU A 132 -2.89 1.15 -9.76
CA LEU A 132 -2.55 -0.26 -9.56
C LEU A 132 -3.76 -1.18 -9.32
N GLU A 133 -4.92 -0.63 -8.94
CA GLU A 133 -6.07 -1.37 -8.40
C GLU A 133 -6.43 -2.67 -9.15
N PHE A 134 -6.48 -2.63 -10.48
CA PHE A 134 -6.90 -3.78 -11.30
C PHE A 134 -5.83 -4.86 -11.44
N PHE A 135 -4.61 -4.60 -11.00
CA PHE A 135 -3.51 -5.57 -10.98
C PHE A 135 -3.35 -6.25 -9.62
N LEU A 136 -4.10 -5.81 -8.59
CA LEU A 136 -4.01 -6.36 -7.25
C LEU A 136 -4.78 -7.70 -7.15
N PRO A 137 -4.22 -8.71 -6.47
CA PRO A 137 -4.88 -9.99 -6.28
C PRO A 137 -6.04 -9.89 -5.28
N PRO A 138 -7.09 -10.72 -5.41
CA PRO A 138 -8.08 -10.88 -4.34
C PRO A 138 -7.40 -11.19 -3.00
N GLY A 139 -7.91 -10.62 -1.90
CA GLY A 139 -7.30 -10.67 -0.58
C GLY A 139 -6.19 -9.64 -0.34
N CYS A 140 -5.87 -8.77 -1.32
CA CYS A 140 -4.95 -7.65 -1.11
C CYS A 140 -5.45 -6.75 0.03
N LEU A 141 -4.55 -6.40 0.96
CA LEU A 141 -4.80 -5.48 2.06
C LEU A 141 -4.07 -4.16 1.81
N ILE A 142 -4.76 -3.03 1.95
CA ILE A 142 -4.16 -1.70 1.99
C ILE A 142 -4.27 -1.19 3.42
N ILE A 143 -3.14 -0.72 3.97
CA ILE A 143 -3.05 -0.05 5.26
C ILE A 143 -2.63 1.39 4.99
N VAL A 144 -3.41 2.36 5.47
CA VAL A 144 -3.13 3.79 5.36
C VAL A 144 -2.91 4.33 6.76
N ASP A 145 -1.69 4.78 7.05
CA ASP A 145 -1.23 5.23 8.37
C ASP A 145 -1.24 6.75 8.47
N GLY A 146 -1.94 7.33 9.46
CA GLY A 146 -1.95 8.77 9.72
C GLY A 146 -2.49 9.67 8.59
N ARG A 147 -3.18 9.08 7.61
CA ARG A 147 -3.46 9.70 6.30
C ARG A 147 -4.94 9.64 5.92
N THR A 148 -5.81 10.07 6.83
CA THR A 148 -7.28 10.04 6.66
C THR A 148 -7.77 10.67 5.35
N ALA A 149 -7.15 11.76 4.88
CA ALA A 149 -7.52 12.39 3.61
C ALA A 149 -7.30 11.45 2.40
N ASN A 150 -6.15 10.76 2.37
CA ASN A 150 -5.85 9.74 1.37
C ASN A 150 -6.81 8.55 1.49
N ALA A 151 -7.10 8.07 2.71
CA ALA A 151 -8.06 6.98 2.89
C ALA A 151 -9.46 7.33 2.33
N ARG A 152 -9.97 8.53 2.60
CA ARG A 152 -11.25 9.00 2.04
C ARG A 152 -11.22 9.12 0.52
N PHE A 153 -10.11 9.58 -0.03
CA PHE A 153 -9.91 9.64 -1.47
C PHE A 153 -9.90 8.24 -2.09
N LEU A 154 -9.08 7.32 -1.58
CA LEU A 154 -9.05 5.93 -2.05
C LEU A 154 -10.44 5.29 -1.98
N ARG A 155 -11.17 5.44 -0.86
CA ARG A 155 -12.55 4.93 -0.72
C ARG A 155 -13.51 5.47 -1.79
N SER A 156 -13.29 6.70 -2.27
CA SER A 156 -14.14 7.34 -3.27
C SER A 156 -13.80 6.92 -4.71
N PHE A 157 -12.56 6.48 -4.95
CA PHE A 157 -12.03 6.26 -6.29
C PHE A 157 -11.73 4.81 -6.63
N LEU A 158 -11.43 3.96 -5.65
CA LEU A 158 -11.36 2.51 -5.85
C LEU A 158 -12.71 1.98 -6.34
N LYS A 159 -12.68 1.08 -7.33
CA LYS A 159 -13.85 0.58 -8.07
C LYS A 159 -14.16 -0.90 -7.83
N ARG A 160 -13.22 -1.66 -7.26
CA ARG A 160 -13.38 -3.08 -6.94
C ARG A 160 -14.05 -3.28 -5.58
N GLN A 161 -14.30 -4.54 -5.19
CA GLN A 161 -15.00 -4.86 -3.94
C GLN A 161 -14.09 -4.71 -2.71
N TRP A 162 -13.86 -3.47 -2.29
CA TRP A 162 -13.07 -3.17 -1.10
C TRP A 162 -13.94 -3.07 0.16
N ALA A 163 -13.73 -3.96 1.12
CA ALA A 163 -14.20 -3.74 2.49
C ALA A 163 -13.32 -2.67 3.15
N TYR A 164 -13.93 -1.80 3.97
CA TYR A 164 -13.24 -0.71 4.64
C TYR A 164 -13.50 -0.71 6.14
N GLN A 165 -12.43 -0.49 6.92
CA GLN A 165 -12.47 -0.28 8.35
C GLN A 165 -11.52 0.85 8.74
N HIS A 166 -11.89 1.62 9.76
CA HIS A 166 -11.04 2.65 10.36
C HIS A 166 -10.86 2.31 11.83
N ASP A 167 -9.60 2.33 12.30
CA ASP A 167 -9.25 2.32 13.71
C ASP A 167 -8.86 3.73 14.15
N PRO A 168 -9.77 4.48 14.81
CA PRO A 168 -9.49 5.86 15.23
C PRO A 168 -8.46 5.95 16.35
N ALA A 169 -8.23 4.88 17.12
CA ALA A 169 -7.29 4.91 18.23
C ALA A 169 -5.83 4.82 17.72
N ALA A 170 -5.63 4.06 16.66
CA ALA A 170 -4.34 3.95 15.97
C ALA A 170 -4.16 4.98 14.85
N ASP A 171 -5.23 5.66 14.42
CA ASP A 171 -5.28 6.51 13.21
C ASP A 171 -4.88 5.75 11.94
N VAL A 172 -5.39 4.52 11.83
CA VAL A 172 -5.10 3.61 10.71
C VAL A 172 -6.38 3.22 9.98
N HIS A 173 -6.30 3.22 8.65
CA HIS A 173 -7.38 2.74 7.79
C HIS A 173 -6.99 1.47 7.05
N TYR A 174 -7.94 0.54 6.94
CA TYR A 174 -7.79 -0.74 6.28
C TYR A 174 -8.73 -0.84 5.09
N PHE A 175 -8.22 -1.30 3.96
CA PHE A 175 -9.02 -1.73 2.82
C PHE A 175 -8.65 -3.16 2.44
N GLU A 176 -9.63 -4.05 2.37
CA GLU A 176 -9.41 -5.43 1.96
C GLU A 176 -10.20 -5.74 0.69
N LEU A 177 -9.51 -6.25 -0.33
CA LEU A 177 -10.12 -6.61 -1.62
C LEU A 177 -10.84 -7.95 -1.54
N GLN A 178 -12.14 -7.92 -1.25
CA GLN A 178 -12.98 -9.08 -1.02
C GLN A 178 -13.65 -9.56 -2.32
N GLU A 179 -12.90 -10.34 -3.10
CA GLU A 179 -13.38 -10.89 -4.38
C GLU A 179 -13.12 -12.40 -4.48
N THR A 180 -13.86 -13.06 -5.36
CA THR A 180 -13.63 -14.47 -5.67
C THR A 180 -12.25 -14.66 -6.31
N PRO A 181 -11.56 -15.79 -6.06
CA PRO A 181 -10.29 -16.08 -6.71
C PRO A 181 -10.37 -16.02 -8.24
N LEU A 182 -9.30 -15.55 -8.88
CA LEU A 182 -9.20 -15.44 -10.35
C LEU A 182 -8.99 -16.80 -11.05
N GLY A 183 -8.90 -17.90 -10.29
CA GLY A 183 -8.63 -19.25 -10.76
C GLY A 183 -7.80 -20.04 -9.74
N VAL A 184 -7.41 -21.26 -10.10
CA VAL A 184 -6.80 -22.25 -9.18
C VAL A 184 -5.55 -21.73 -8.44
N TYR A 185 -4.70 -20.94 -9.12
CA TYR A 185 -3.51 -20.37 -8.48
C TYR A 185 -3.84 -19.22 -7.53
N SER A 186 -4.84 -18.41 -7.88
CA SER A 186 -5.35 -17.35 -6.99
C SER A 186 -6.04 -17.96 -5.77
N GLU A 187 -6.73 -19.08 -5.93
CA GLU A 187 -7.43 -19.78 -4.85
C GLU A 187 -6.45 -20.41 -3.87
N LEU A 188 -5.41 -21.08 -4.38
CA LEU A 188 -4.33 -21.61 -3.56
C LEU A 188 -3.60 -20.50 -2.78
N HIS A 189 -3.33 -19.37 -3.44
CA HIS A 189 -2.72 -18.21 -2.82
C HIS A 189 -3.60 -17.61 -1.72
N LEU A 190 -4.89 -17.40 -2.01
CA LEU A 190 -5.84 -16.84 -1.06
C LEU A 190 -6.03 -17.76 0.15
N SER A 191 -6.15 -19.07 -0.08
CA SER A 191 -6.30 -20.07 0.99
C SER A 191 -5.08 -20.13 1.91
N PHE A 192 -3.88 -19.88 1.37
CA PHE A 192 -2.66 -19.79 2.16
C PHE A 192 -2.62 -18.51 3.01
N CYS A 193 -2.97 -17.36 2.43
CA CYS A 193 -2.90 -16.08 3.14
C CYS A 193 -4.04 -15.90 4.14
N LEU A 194 -5.23 -16.37 3.79
CA LEU A 194 -6.50 -16.16 4.50
C LEU A 194 -7.24 -17.48 4.71
N PRO A 195 -6.65 -18.45 5.46
CA PRO A 195 -7.25 -19.78 5.65
C PRO A 195 -8.60 -19.74 6.38
N ASN A 196 -8.85 -18.67 7.14
CA ASN A 196 -10.09 -18.47 7.89
C ASN A 196 -11.05 -17.47 7.20
N GLY A 197 -10.80 -17.12 5.94
CA GLY A 197 -11.54 -16.10 5.21
C GLY A 197 -10.99 -14.69 5.38
N PHE A 198 -11.74 -13.72 4.85
CA PHE A 198 -11.39 -12.30 4.85
C PHE A 198 -11.27 -11.72 6.27
N LEU A 199 -10.32 -10.80 6.46
CA LEU A 199 -9.95 -10.18 7.73
C LEU A 199 -10.98 -9.15 8.19
N LEU A 200 -11.57 -8.40 7.26
CA LEU A 200 -12.55 -7.36 7.56
C LEU A 200 -13.96 -7.91 7.41
N ASN A 201 -14.85 -7.48 8.30
CA ASN A 201 -16.28 -7.72 8.07
C ASN A 201 -16.73 -6.83 6.91
N GLY A 202 -17.23 -7.43 5.83
CA GLY A 202 -17.66 -6.72 4.63
C GLY A 202 -18.64 -5.59 4.98
N SER A 203 -18.18 -4.34 4.90
CA SER A 203 -19.03 -3.17 5.05
C SER A 203 -19.73 -2.92 3.71
N SER A 204 -20.84 -3.64 3.47
CA SER A 204 -21.82 -3.16 2.50
C SER A 204 -22.27 -1.78 2.97
N GLY A 205 -21.92 -0.74 2.22
CA GLY A 205 -22.24 0.64 2.57
C GLY A 205 -23.73 0.84 2.84
N SER A 206 -24.09 0.96 4.11
CA SER A 206 -25.28 1.65 4.56
C SER A 206 -24.84 2.73 5.54
N ASP A 207 -24.20 3.77 5.00
CA ASP A 207 -24.22 5.07 5.66
C ASP A 207 -25.68 5.57 5.54
N ASP A 208 -26.46 5.32 6.60
CA ASP A 208 -27.82 5.80 6.78
C ASP A 208 -27.82 7.34 6.91
N LEU A 209 -27.72 8.02 5.75
CA LEU A 209 -28.06 9.43 5.60
C LEU A 209 -29.58 9.55 5.43
N SER A 210 -30.34 9.15 6.46
CA SER A 210 -31.78 9.41 6.49
C SER A 210 -32.32 9.66 7.90
N ARG A 211 -31.78 10.66 8.62
CA ARG A 211 -32.47 11.29 9.77
C ARG A 211 -31.92 12.69 10.09
N SER A 212 -32.26 13.66 9.25
CA SER A 212 -32.53 15.04 9.66
C SER A 212 -33.10 15.82 8.46
N ARG A 213 -34.42 15.75 8.32
CA ARG A 213 -35.24 16.84 7.79
C ARG A 213 -36.29 17.15 8.82
#